data_AF-A0AAD2EDC4-F1
#
_entry.id   AF-A0AAD2EDC4-F1
#
_cell.length_a   1.000
_cell.length_b   1.000
_cell.length_c   1.000
_cell.angle_alpha   90.00
_cell.angle_beta   90.00
_cell.angle_gamma   90.00
#
_symmetry.space_group_name_H-M   'P 1'
#
loop_
_entity.id
_entity.type
_entity.pdbx_description
1 polymer ?
#
loop_
_entity_poly.entity_id
_entity_poly.type
_entity_poly.pdbx_seq_one_letter_code
_entity_poly.pdbx_strand_id
1 'polypeptide(L)'
;MLYAWRTILWELSNWKKAAAAIFGFLGYITKLMLALIYHFIGDPITSSIRGIETIFYTVRAFYSSIIAYAPIQELTTIIILTSAILTIAEATIPDSVSSQPYVLTVAGLTGYAAVVNYISEPFFWTLLLGLFGFARFI
;
A
#
# COMPACT_ATOMS: atom_id res chain seq x y z
N MET A 1 78.13 6.06 7.19
CA MET A 1 77.22 7.15 7.62
C MET A 1 76.25 7.54 6.51
N LEU A 2 76.70 7.98 5.32
CA LEU A 2 75.82 8.37 4.20
C LEU A 2 74.85 7.29 3.69
N TYR A 3 75.29 6.02 3.64
CA TYR A 3 74.43 4.91 3.18
C TYR A 3 73.27 4.63 4.14
N ALA A 4 73.50 4.69 5.45
CA ALA A 4 72.47 4.46 6.47
C ALA A 4 71.35 5.52 6.39
N TRP A 5 71.72 6.77 6.13
CA TRP A 5 70.76 7.88 5.98
C TRP A 5 69.82 7.71 4.78
N ARG A 6 70.34 7.22 3.65
CA ARG A 6 69.53 6.92 2.45
C ARG A 6 68.49 5.82 2.72
N THR A 7 68.87 4.77 3.44
CA THR A 7 67.94 3.68 3.83
C THR A 7 66.83 4.17 4.75
N ILE A 8 67.14 5.02 5.74
CA ILE A 8 66.14 5.55 6.66
C ILE A 8 65.12 6.44 5.92
N LEU A 9 65.59 7.31 5.02
CA LEU A 9 64.69 8.12 4.18
C LEU A 9 63.83 7.26 3.24
N TRP A 10 64.38 6.16 2.75
CA TRP A 10 63.66 5.21 1.90
C TRP A 10 62.56 4.47 2.68
N GLU A 11 62.87 3.97 3.88
CA GLU A 11 61.88 3.36 4.78
C GLU A 11 60.79 4.35 5.15
N LEU A 12 61.13 5.60 5.50
CA LEU A 12 60.14 6.63 5.84
C LEU A 12 59.21 6.95 4.65
N SER A 13 59.74 6.99 3.43
CA SER A 13 58.93 7.14 2.22
C SER A 13 57.98 5.95 2.01
N ASN A 14 58.44 4.74 2.28
CA ASN A 14 57.64 3.54 2.16
C ASN A 14 56.53 3.49 3.22
N TRP A 15 56.83 3.86 4.46
CA TRP A 15 55.85 4.04 5.54
C TRP A 15 54.81 5.09 5.20
N LYS A 16 55.20 6.22 4.60
CA LYS A 16 54.26 7.26 4.15
C LYS A 16 53.33 6.73 3.06
N LYS A 17 53.84 5.97 2.09
CA LYS A 17 53.03 5.34 1.03
C LYS A 17 52.07 4.30 1.60
N ALA A 18 52.54 3.46 2.53
CA ALA A 18 51.71 2.47 3.21
C ALA A 18 50.60 3.14 4.01
N ALA A 19 50.90 4.19 4.78
CA ALA A 19 49.92 4.96 5.50
C ALA A 19 48.88 5.59 4.55
N ALA A 20 49.32 6.21 3.45
CA ALA A 20 48.41 6.76 2.45
C ALA A 20 47.50 5.71 1.81
N ALA A 21 48.02 4.50 1.55
CA ALA A 21 47.22 3.39 1.05
C ALA A 21 46.17 2.91 2.07
N ILE A 22 46.53 2.82 3.36
CA ILE A 22 45.62 2.46 4.44
C ILE A 22 44.50 3.50 4.59
N PHE A 23 44.84 4.79 4.60
CA PHE A 23 43.85 5.86 4.65
C PHE A 23 42.94 5.87 3.41
N GLY A 24 43.50 5.63 2.23
CA GLY A 24 42.73 5.48 0.99
C GLY A 24 41.73 4.31 1.10
N PHE A 25 42.19 3.15 1.59
CA PHE A 25 41.34 1.98 1.80
C PHE A 25 40.22 2.23 2.81
N LEU A 26 40.51 2.87 3.95
CA LEU A 26 39.49 3.30 4.91
C LEU A 26 38.46 4.25 4.29
N GLY A 27 38.92 5.16 3.42
CA GLY A 27 38.06 6.07 2.66
C GLY A 27 37.11 5.32 1.72
N TYR A 28 37.60 4.28 1.05
CA TYR A 28 36.75 3.44 0.19
C TYR A 28 35.71 2.65 1.01
N ILE A 29 36.10 2.09 2.16
CA ILE A 29 35.17 1.37 3.04
C ILE A 29 34.06 2.30 3.56
N THR A 30 34.42 3.50 4.02
CA THR A 30 33.43 4.47 4.51
C THR A 30 32.46 4.91 3.41
N LYS A 31 32.95 5.13 2.19
CA LYS A 31 32.09 5.42 1.03
C LYS A 31 31.14 4.27 0.71
N LEU A 32 31.61 3.02 0.81
CA LEU A 32 30.80 1.84 0.58
C LEU A 32 29.72 1.68 1.67
N MET A 33 30.08 1.89 2.95
CA MET A 33 29.11 1.89 4.04
C MET A 33 28.02 2.95 3.85
N LEU A 34 28.39 4.18 3.48
CA LEU A 34 27.41 5.23 3.22
C LEU A 34 26.46 4.85 2.08
N ALA A 35 27.00 4.34 0.96
CA ALA A 35 26.18 3.88 -0.15
C ALA A 35 25.20 2.76 0.28
N LEU A 36 25.67 1.84 1.14
CA LEU A 36 24.84 0.76 1.67
C LEU A 36 23.73 1.31 2.57
N ILE A 37 24.02 2.24 3.48
CA ILE A 37 23.02 2.87 4.35
C ILE A 37 21.97 3.62 3.52
N TYR A 38 22.39 4.43 2.55
CA TYR A 38 21.45 5.19 1.71
C TYR A 38 20.60 4.27 0.84
N HIS A 39 21.16 3.21 0.27
CA HIS A 39 20.40 2.28 -0.56
C HIS A 39 19.43 1.43 0.29
N PHE A 40 19.88 0.87 1.41
CA PHE A 40 19.04 0.00 2.23
C PHE A 40 18.01 0.73 3.09
N ILE A 41 18.21 2.01 3.41
CA ILE A 41 17.27 2.79 4.24
C ILE A 41 16.53 3.82 3.40
N GLY A 42 17.23 4.55 2.52
CA GLY A 42 16.64 5.63 1.73
C GLY A 42 15.66 5.15 0.67
N ASP A 43 16.00 4.09 -0.06
CA ASP A 43 15.13 3.57 -1.13
C ASP A 43 13.81 2.97 -0.61
N PRO A 44 13.79 2.13 0.45
CA PRO A 44 12.52 1.62 0.96
C PRO A 44 11.65 2.71 1.60
N ILE A 45 12.24 3.71 2.25
CA ILE A 45 11.47 4.86 2.77
C ILE A 45 10.83 5.63 1.60
N THR A 46 11.61 5.94 0.56
CA THR A 46 11.12 6.64 -0.62
C THR A 46 10.03 5.83 -1.34
N SER A 47 10.21 4.52 -1.46
CA SER A 47 9.21 3.61 -2.03
C SER A 47 7.94 3.56 -1.19
N SER A 48 8.05 3.57 0.14
CA SER A 48 6.90 3.56 1.05
C SER A 48 6.08 4.85 0.92
N ILE A 49 6.75 6.00 0.85
CA ILE A 49 6.10 7.30 0.62
C ILE A 49 5.37 7.30 -0.72
N ARG A 50 6.01 6.84 -1.80
CA ARG A 50 5.37 6.71 -3.12
C ARG A 50 4.18 5.74 -3.11
N GLY A 51 4.26 4.64 -2.36
CA GLY A 51 3.16 3.71 -2.20
C GLY A 51 1.95 4.36 -1.56
N ILE A 52 2.17 5.08 -0.45
CA ILE A 52 1.11 5.84 0.24
C ILE A 52 0.53 6.92 -0.67
N GLU A 53 1.39 7.68 -1.35
CA GLU A 53 0.98 8.71 -2.31
C GLU A 53 0.10 8.13 -3.42
N THR A 54 0.48 6.97 -3.97
CA THR A 54 -0.31 6.27 -4.99
C THR A 54 -1.68 5.89 -4.45
N ILE A 55 -1.77 5.34 -3.24
CA ILE A 55 -3.05 5.00 -2.60
C ILE A 55 -3.94 6.24 -2.47
N PHE A 56 -3.40 7.37 -1.98
CA PHE A 56 -4.16 8.60 -1.83
C PHE A 56 -4.67 9.14 -3.17
N TYR A 57 -3.83 9.12 -4.22
CA TYR A 57 -4.28 9.54 -5.55
C TYR A 57 -5.34 8.62 -6.13
N THR A 58 -5.21 7.31 -5.91
CA THR A 58 -6.21 6.34 -6.32
C THR A 58 -7.55 6.59 -5.61
N VAL A 59 -7.56 6.77 -4.30
CA VAL A 59 -8.78 7.10 -3.53
C VAL A 59 -9.42 8.40 -4.02
N ARG A 60 -8.61 9.43 -4.26
CA ARG A 60 -9.10 10.71 -4.80
C ARG A 60 -9.70 10.55 -6.19
N ALA A 61 -9.06 9.78 -7.06
CA ALA A 61 -9.56 9.50 -8.41
C ALA A 61 -10.89 8.74 -8.36
N PHE A 62 -11.02 7.76 -7.45
CA PHE A 62 -12.28 7.08 -7.20
C PHE A 62 -13.38 8.05 -6.76
N TYR A 63 -13.12 8.89 -5.77
CA TYR A 63 -14.11 9.85 -5.29
C TYR A 63 -14.52 10.86 -6.37
N SER A 64 -13.54 11.36 -7.13
CA SER A 64 -13.80 12.25 -8.27
C SER A 64 -14.62 11.57 -9.36
N SER A 65 -14.40 10.27 -9.62
CA SER A 65 -15.19 9.52 -10.59
C SER A 65 -16.64 9.36 -10.12
N ILE A 66 -16.86 9.06 -8.84
CA ILE A 66 -18.21 8.94 -8.27
C ILE A 66 -18.96 10.27 -8.41
N ILE A 67 -18.31 11.40 -8.08
CA ILE A 67 -18.92 12.73 -8.24
C ILE A 67 -19.20 13.05 -9.71
N ALA A 68 -18.30 12.68 -10.62
CA ALA A 68 -18.47 12.96 -12.04
C ALA A 68 -19.59 12.13 -12.69
N TYR A 69 -19.79 10.89 -12.25
CA TYR A 69 -20.75 9.97 -12.86
C TYR A 69 -22.09 9.87 -12.13
N ALA A 70 -22.20 10.29 -10.87
CA ALA A 70 -23.45 10.30 -10.12
C ALA A 70 -23.99 11.73 -9.99
N PRO A 71 -24.87 12.20 -10.91
CA PRO A 71 -25.67 13.39 -10.62
C PRO A 71 -26.47 13.13 -9.35
N ILE A 72 -26.56 14.13 -8.46
CA ILE A 72 -27.11 14.04 -7.10
C ILE A 72 -28.47 13.30 -7.03
N GLN A 73 -29.25 13.38 -8.11
CA GLN A 73 -30.54 12.72 -8.25
C GLN A 73 -30.46 11.19 -8.30
N GLU A 74 -29.49 10.62 -9.03
CA GLU A 74 -29.29 9.17 -9.11
C GLU A 74 -28.86 8.59 -7.76
N LEU A 75 -27.95 9.28 -7.05
CA LEU A 75 -27.54 8.88 -5.70
C LEU A 75 -28.74 8.88 -4.73
N THR A 76 -29.60 9.89 -4.82
CA THR A 76 -30.81 9.98 -4.00
C THR A 76 -31.76 8.83 -4.29
N THR A 77 -31.96 8.46 -5.57
CA THR A 77 -32.80 7.31 -5.92
C THR A 77 -32.25 5.99 -5.39
N ILE A 78 -30.93 5.78 -5.45
CA ILE A 78 -30.27 4.59 -4.89
C ILE A 78 -30.47 4.53 -3.37
N ILE A 79 -30.29 5.65 -2.67
CA ILE A 79 -30.50 5.74 -1.21
C ILE A 79 -31.94 5.44 -0.85
N ILE A 80 -32.91 6.02 -1.56
CA ILE A 80 -34.34 5.79 -1.32
C ILE A 80 -34.70 4.32 -1.56
N LEU A 81 -34.25 3.75 -2.68
CA LEU A 81 -34.55 2.36 -3.02
C LEU A 81 -33.93 1.38 -2.01
N THR A 82 -32.67 1.63 -1.62
CA THR A 82 -31.98 0.81 -0.61
C THR A 82 -32.67 0.91 0.75
N SER A 83 -33.06 2.11 1.16
CA SER A 83 -33.82 2.34 2.40
C SER A 83 -35.19 1.65 2.37
N ALA A 84 -35.87 1.68 1.23
CA ALA A 84 -37.16 1.00 1.06
C ALA A 84 -37.00 -0.52 1.20
N ILE A 85 -35.97 -1.11 0.58
CA ILE A 85 -35.68 -2.54 0.69
C ILE A 85 -35.35 -2.92 2.14
N LEU A 86 -34.53 -2.13 2.85
CA LEU A 86 -34.25 -2.34 4.27
C LEU A 86 -35.50 -2.26 5.14
N THR A 87 -36.38 -1.30 4.85
CA THR A 87 -37.64 -1.12 5.59
C THR A 87 -38.58 -2.30 5.36
N ILE A 88 -38.65 -2.82 4.13
CA ILE A 88 -39.41 -4.05 3.82
C ILE A 88 -38.82 -5.24 4.57
N ALA A 89 -37.49 -5.38 4.61
CA ALA A 89 -36.84 -6.45 5.35
C ALA A 89 -37.18 -6.42 6.85
N GLU A 90 -37.05 -5.25 7.50
CA GLU A 90 -37.46 -5.06 8.91
C GLU A 90 -38.95 -5.29 9.14
N ALA A 91 -39.81 -4.92 8.18
CA ALA A 91 -41.25 -5.17 8.29
C ALA A 91 -41.59 -6.67 8.19
N THR A 92 -40.80 -7.45 7.45
CA THR A 92 -41.00 -8.90 7.31
C THR A 92 -40.42 -9.70 8.46
N ILE A 93 -39.24 -9.31 8.95
CA ILE A 93 -38.53 -9.96 10.04
C ILE A 93 -38.00 -8.85 10.95
N PRO A 94 -38.58 -8.67 12.16
CA PRO A 94 -38.13 -7.62 13.07
C PRO A 94 -36.67 -7.87 13.50
N ASP A 95 -35.89 -6.80 13.60
CA ASP A 95 -34.46 -6.78 13.97
C ASP A 95 -33.52 -7.45 12.95
N SER A 96 -33.97 -7.71 11.72
CA SER A 96 -33.14 -8.36 10.69
C SER A 96 -31.91 -7.54 10.29
N VAL A 97 -32.02 -6.21 10.22
CA VAL A 97 -30.91 -5.30 9.86
C VAL A 97 -29.98 -5.12 11.04
N SER A 98 -30.53 -5.06 12.26
CA SER A 98 -29.77 -4.96 13.51
C SER A 98 -28.94 -6.22 13.78
N SER A 99 -29.47 -7.40 13.42
CA SER A 99 -28.84 -8.69 13.70
C SER A 99 -27.74 -9.06 12.70
N GLN A 100 -27.76 -8.53 11.48
CA GLN A 100 -26.82 -8.92 10.41
C GLN A 100 -26.15 -7.74 9.66
N PRO A 101 -25.62 -6.71 10.36
CA PRO A 101 -25.04 -5.52 9.71
C PRO A 101 -23.77 -5.84 8.88
N TYR A 102 -23.01 -6.86 9.29
CA TYR A 102 -21.80 -7.29 8.60
C TYR A 102 -22.10 -7.99 7.27
N VAL A 103 -23.16 -8.79 7.21
CA VAL A 103 -23.58 -9.46 5.98
C VAL A 103 -24.07 -8.41 4.98
N LEU A 104 -24.85 -7.43 5.44
CA LEU A 104 -25.37 -6.36 4.59
C LEU A 104 -24.26 -5.49 3.99
N THR A 105 -23.24 -5.13 4.79
CA THR A 105 -22.10 -4.34 4.31
C THR A 105 -21.25 -5.10 3.30
N VAL A 106 -20.99 -6.40 3.51
CA VAL A 106 -20.27 -7.24 2.55
C VAL A 106 -21.05 -7.42 1.25
N ALA A 107 -22.39 -7.56 1.31
CA ALA A 107 -23.22 -7.62 0.11
C ALA A 107 -23.12 -6.34 -0.72
N GLY A 108 -23.20 -5.17 -0.07
CA GLY A 108 -23.04 -3.87 -0.74
C GLY A 108 -21.67 -3.69 -1.38
N LEU A 109 -20.60 -4.10 -0.69
CA LEU A 109 -19.22 -4.00 -1.19
C LEU A 109 -18.99 -4.95 -2.39
N THR A 110 -19.59 -6.13 -2.35
CA THR A 110 -19.58 -7.09 -3.46
C THR A 110 -20.34 -6.56 -4.68
N GLY A 111 -21.49 -5.92 -4.47
CA GLY A 111 -22.24 -5.24 -5.53
C GLY A 111 -21.46 -4.10 -6.19
N TYR A 112 -20.77 -3.28 -5.39
CA TYR A 112 -19.89 -2.23 -5.91
C TYR A 112 -18.75 -2.80 -6.76
N ALA A 113 -18.08 -3.85 -6.27
CA ALA A 113 -17.00 -4.51 -7.00
C ALA A 113 -17.45 -5.12 -8.34
N ALA A 114 -18.71 -5.57 -8.44
CA ALA A 114 -19.29 -6.03 -9.69
C ALA A 114 -19.55 -4.87 -10.67
N VAL A 115 -20.10 -3.74 -10.22
CA VAL A 115 -20.36 -2.56 -11.07
C VAL A 115 -19.07 -1.97 -11.65
N VAL A 116 -17.98 -2.00 -10.88
CA VAL A 116 -16.66 -1.52 -11.32
C VAL A 116 -15.96 -2.54 -12.25
N ASN A 117 -16.59 -3.68 -12.58
CA ASN A 117 -16.01 -4.78 -13.34
C ASN A 117 -14.71 -5.32 -12.71
N TYR A 118 -14.52 -5.13 -11.40
CA TYR A 118 -13.37 -5.70 -10.67
C TYR A 118 -13.53 -7.22 -10.51
N ILE A 119 -14.77 -7.68 -10.47
CA ILE A 119 -15.15 -9.08 -10.28
C ILE A 119 -15.93 -9.56 -11.50
N SER A 120 -15.62 -10.77 -11.97
CA SER A 120 -16.39 -11.43 -13.04
C SER A 120 -17.80 -11.75 -12.57
N GLU A 121 -18.79 -11.54 -13.45
CA GLU A 121 -20.20 -11.82 -13.20
C GLU A 121 -20.51 -13.20 -12.58
N PRO A 122 -19.92 -14.34 -13.03
CA PRO A 122 -20.16 -15.62 -12.37
C PRO A 122 -19.66 -15.65 -10.92
N PHE A 123 -18.53 -14.99 -10.64
CA PHE A 123 -17.98 -14.91 -9.29
C PHE A 123 -18.87 -14.07 -8.37
N PHE A 124 -19.44 -12.96 -8.88
CA PHE A 124 -20.41 -12.15 -8.17
C PHE A 124 -21.60 -13.00 -7.67
N TRP A 125 -22.23 -13.77 -8.57
CA TRP A 125 -23.36 -14.61 -8.22
C TRP A 125 -22.99 -15.70 -7.20
N THR A 126 -21.82 -16.32 -7.32
CA THR A 126 -21.36 -17.33 -6.34
C THR A 126 -21.14 -16.73 -4.95
N LEU A 127 -20.57 -15.54 -4.87
CA LEU A 127 -20.28 -14.86 -3.61
C LEU A 127 -21.59 -14.45 -2.94
N LEU A 128 -22.53 -13.92 -3.71
CA LEU A 128 -23.86 -13.52 -3.25
C LEU A 128 -24.68 -14.73 -2.75
N LEU A 129 -24.67 -15.84 -3.49
CA LEU A 129 -25.33 -17.09 -3.09
C LEU A 129 -24.70 -17.66 -1.80
N GLY A 130 -23.37 -17.63 -1.69
CA GLY A 130 -22.66 -18.02 -0.46
C GLY A 130 -23.03 -17.13 0.73
N LEU A 131 -23.10 -15.82 0.51
CA LEU A 131 -23.43 -14.84 1.55
C LEU A 131 -24.86 -15.00 2.08
N PHE A 132 -25.84 -15.13 1.16
CA PHE A 132 -27.23 -15.37 1.54
C PHE A 132 -27.47 -16.77 2.10
N GLY A 133 -26.71 -17.76 1.63
CA GLY A 133 -26.69 -19.09 2.25
C GLY A 133 -26.19 -19.04 3.69
N PHE A 134 -25.11 -18.28 3.96
CA PHE A 134 -24.56 -18.10 5.29
C PHE A 134 -25.48 -17.30 6.22
N ALA A 135 -26.17 -16.29 5.69
CA ALA A 135 -27.16 -15.49 6.42
C ALA A 135 -28.32 -16.33 7.00
N ARG A 136 -28.62 -17.50 6.41
CA ARG A 136 -29.65 -18.43 6.92
C ARG A 136 -29.19 -19.20 8.18
N PHE A 137 -27.88 -19.31 8.41
CA PHE A 137 -27.32 -20.06 9.54
C PHE A 137 -26.98 -19.16 10.75
N ILE A 138 -27.12 -17.85 10.60
CA ILE A 138 -27.01 -16.83 11.67
C ILE A 138 -28.40 -16.44 12.11
#